data_AF-A0A0G1W880-F1
#
_entry.id   AF-A0A0G1W880-F1
#
_cell.length_a   1.000
_cell.length_b   1.000
_cell.length_c   1.000
_cell.angle_alpha   90.00
_cell.angle_beta   90.00
_cell.angle_gamma   90.00
#
_symmetry.space_group_name_H-M   'P 1'
#
loop_
_entity.id
_entity.type
_entity.pdbx_description
1 polymer ?
#
loop_
_entity_poly.entity_id
_entity_poly.type
_entity_poly.pdbx_seq_one_letter_code
_entity_poly.pdbx_strand_id
1 'polypeptide(L)' 'MKRARKGRSAGHRLQFQFSNETYKRLKDVKAKSDAITFAELVRNALRIYEHLLDERAQGNKIMVAQNDQLVKELLF' A
#
# COMPACT_ATOMS: atom_id res chain seq x y z
N MET A 1 -39.47 -17.82 -0.95
CA MET A 1 -38.14 -17.34 -1.40
C MET A 1 -37.69 -16.15 -0.55
N LYS A 2 -36.73 -16.32 0.37
CA LYS A 2 -36.17 -15.22 1.18
C LYS A 2 -34.92 -14.67 0.47
N ARG A 3 -34.96 -13.41 0.03
CA ARG A 3 -33.79 -12.70 -0.51
C ARG A 3 -32.76 -12.52 0.61
N ALA A 4 -31.61 -13.18 0.50
CA ALA A 4 -30.48 -12.95 1.39
C ALA A 4 -30.04 -11.48 1.25
N ARG A 5 -30.07 -10.72 2.34
CA ARG A 5 -29.40 -9.42 2.42
C ARG A 5 -27.91 -9.67 2.24
N LYS A 6 -27.36 -9.26 1.09
CA LYS A 6 -25.92 -9.16 0.83
C LYS A 6 -25.30 -8.41 2.02
N GLY A 7 -24.64 -9.15 2.91
CA GLY A 7 -24.00 -8.57 4.08
C GLY A 7 -23.02 -7.50 3.61
N ARG A 8 -23.15 -6.27 4.13
CA ARG A 8 -22.10 -5.27 3.98
C ARG A 8 -20.81 -5.92 4.47
N SER A 9 -19.75 -5.92 3.66
CA SER A 9 -18.45 -6.45 4.07
C SER A 9 -18.09 -5.84 5.43
N ALA A 10 -17.94 -6.68 6.44
CA ALA A 10 -17.57 -6.24 7.77
C ALA A 10 -16.13 -5.73 7.73
N GLY A 11 -15.96 -4.41 7.66
CA GLY A 11 -14.65 -3.78 7.77
C GLY A 11 -14.18 -3.80 9.23
N HIS A 12 -12.92 -4.14 9.46
CA HIS A 12 -12.28 -4.00 10.76
C HIS A 12 -11.65 -2.60 10.86
N ARG A 13 -11.86 -1.90 11.98
CA ARG A 13 -11.24 -0.60 12.24
C ARG A 13 -9.97 -0.79 13.05
N LEU A 14 -8.83 -0.42 12.46
CA LEU A 14 -7.55 -0.36 13.16
C LEU A 14 -7.29 1.08 13.62
N GLN A 15 -6.72 1.21 14.82
CA GLN A 15 -6.21 2.48 15.35
C GLN A 15 -4.68 2.39 15.42
N PHE A 16 -4.00 3.38 14.86
CA PHE A 16 -2.55 3.49 14.90
C PHE A 16 -2.15 4.63 15.83
N GLN A 17 -1.17 4.37 16.69
CA GLN A 17 -0.49 5.42 17.44
C GLN A 17 0.84 5.69 16.76
N PHE A 18 0.98 6.88 16.19
CA PHE A 18 2.21 7.33 15.56
C PHE A 18 2.93 8.34 16.46
N SER A 19 4.26 8.33 16.42
CA SER A 19 5.02 9.49 16.88
C SER A 19 4.71 10.70 15.99
N ASN A 20 4.98 11.91 16.48
CA ASN A 20 4.80 13.13 15.69
C ASN A 20 5.59 13.09 14.37
N GLU A 21 6.80 12.53 14.40
CA GLU A 21 7.65 12.37 13.23
C GLU A 21 7.03 11.40 12.21
N THR A 22 6.61 10.21 12.66
CA THR A 22 5.99 9.22 11.76
C THR A 22 4.68 9.75 11.18
N TYR A 23 3.89 10.47 11.97
CA TYR A 23 2.66 11.09 11.47
C TYR A 23 2.94 12.17 10.42
N LYS A 24 4.01 12.96 10.59
CA LYS A 24 4.45 13.92 9.56
C LYS A 24 4.82 13.20 8.27
N ARG A 25 5.63 12.13 8.35
CA ARG A 25 5.98 11.30 7.18
C ARG A 25 4.74 10.72 6.49
N LEU A 26 3.76 10.25 7.26
CA LEU A 26 2.50 9.72 6.71
C LEU A 26 1.73 10.79 5.91
N LYS A 27 1.66 12.03 6.42
CA LYS A 27 1.07 13.17 5.70
C LYS A 27 1.82 13.46 4.40
N ASP A 28 3.15 13.49 4.45
CA ASP A 28 3.97 13.78 3.27
C ASP A 28 3.80 12.70 2.19
N VAL A 29 3.74 11.43 2.58
CA VAL A 29 3.49 10.32 1.64
C VAL A 29 2.08 10.39 1.06
N LYS A 30 1.05 10.68 1.87
CA LYS A 30 -0.33 10.85 1.39
C LYS A 30 -0.41 11.94 0.31
N ALA A 31 0.30 13.05 0.51
CA ALA A 31 0.32 14.16 -0.45
C ALA A 31 1.03 13.76 -1.75
N LYS A 32 2.15 13.03 -1.67
CA LYS A 32 2.88 12.54 -2.85
C LYS A 32 2.14 11.46 -3.64
N SER A 33 1.26 10.70 -2.99
CA SER A 33 0.51 9.62 -3.61
C SER A 33 -0.87 10.04 -4.10
N ASP A 34 -1.21 11.34 -4.00
CA ASP A 34 -2.54 11.90 -4.30
C ASP A 34 -3.71 11.19 -3.60
N ALA A 35 -3.44 10.46 -2.50
CA ALA A 35 -4.48 9.73 -1.79
C ALA A 35 -5.40 10.71 -1.06
N ILE A 36 -6.71 10.52 -1.13
CA ILE A 36 -7.70 11.41 -0.51
C ILE A 36 -7.72 11.19 1.01
N THR A 37 -7.58 9.94 1.47
CA THR A 37 -7.61 9.57 2.91
C THR A 37 -6.40 8.73 3.34
N PHE A 38 -6.08 8.72 4.64
CA PHE A 38 -5.05 7.81 5.17
C PHE A 38 -5.45 6.34 5.01
N ALA A 39 -6.74 6.02 5.10
CA ALA A 39 -7.22 4.66 4.87
C ALA A 39 -6.97 4.20 3.43
N GLU A 40 -7.19 5.08 2.45
CA GLU A 40 -6.85 4.84 1.06
C GLU A 40 -5.34 4.68 0.86
N LEU A 41 -4.53 5.57 1.43
CA LEU A 41 -3.06 5.44 1.41
C LEU A 41 -2.61 4.07 1.92
N VAL A 42 -3.11 3.66 3.08
CA VAL A 42 -2.74 2.37 3.71
C VAL A 42 -3.19 1.19 2.85
N ARG A 43 -4.38 1.24 2.23
CA ARG A 43 -4.83 0.19 1.30
C ARG A 43 -3.94 0.09 0.06
N ASN A 44 -3.57 1.22 -0.52
CA ASN A 44 -2.70 1.27 -1.69
C ASN A 44 -1.30 0.74 -1.34
N ALA A 45 -0.76 1.17 -0.18
CA ALA A 45 0.52 0.69 0.32
C ALA A 45 0.51 -0.82 0.59
N LEU A 46 -0.57 -1.35 1.17
CA LEU A 46 -0.71 -2.78 1.42
C LEU A 46 -0.68 -3.57 0.10
N ARG A 47 -1.47 -3.16 -0.89
CA ARG A 47 -1.52 -3.82 -2.21
C ARG A 47 -0.15 -3.81 -2.91
N ILE A 48 0.56 -2.69 -2.85
CA ILE A 48 1.92 -2.60 -3.41
C ILE A 48 2.83 -3.57 -2.67
N TYR A 49 2.81 -3.57 -1.34
CA TYR A 49 3.67 -4.45 -0.55
C TYR A 49 3.40 -5.93 -0.80
N GLU A 50 2.13 -6.34 -0.89
CA GLU A 50 1.71 -7.70 -1.28
C GLU A 50 2.32 -8.10 -2.62
N HIS A 51 2.21 -7.24 -3.64
CA HIS A 51 2.79 -7.53 -4.96
C HIS A 51 4.31 -7.68 -4.91
N LEU A 52 5.02 -6.82 -4.17
CA LEU A 52 6.48 -6.93 -4.03
C LEU A 52 6.88 -8.25 -3.32
N LEU A 53 6.10 -8.69 -2.34
CA LEU A 53 6.31 -9.97 -1.66
C LEU A 53 6.09 -11.16 -2.60
N ASP A 54 5.05 -11.10 -3.44
CA ASP A 54 4.74 -12.15 -4.42
C ASP A 54 5.86 -12.30 -5.46
N GLU A 55 6.35 -11.18 -6.01
CA GLU A 55 7.48 -11.17 -6.94
C GLU A 55 8.73 -11.78 -6.31
N ARG A 56 9.04 -11.37 -5.07
CA ARG A 56 10.17 -11.92 -4.31
C ARG A 56 10.02 -13.42 -4.06
N ALA A 57 8.82 -13.89 -3.70
CA ALA A 57 8.54 -15.30 -3.45
C ALA A 57 8.71 -16.17 -4.71
N GLN A 58 8.50 -15.59 -5.89
CA GLN A 58 8.72 -16.24 -7.19
C GLN A 58 10.19 -16.19 -7.64
N GLY A 59 11.08 -15.53 -6.88
CA GLY A 59 12.48 -15.33 -7.24
C GLY A 59 12.72 -14.21 -8.25
N ASN A 60 11.72 -13.38 -8.53
CA ASN A 60 11.84 -12.25 -9.44
C ASN A 60 12.57 -11.09 -8.76
N LYS A 61 13.28 -10.30 -9.58
CA LYS A 61 13.95 -9.07 -9.16
C LYS A 61 13.08 -7.87 -9.47
N ILE A 62 13.04 -6.91 -8.56
CA ILE A 62 12.31 -5.65 -8.74
C ILE A 62 13.32 -4.58 -9.11
N MET A 63 13.12 -3.94 -10.26
CA MET A 63 14.10 -3.00 -10.85
C MET A 63 13.49 -1.60 -10.99
N VAL A 64 14.31 -0.57 -10.78
CA VAL A 64 13.99 0.82 -11.12
C VAL A 64 14.48 1.10 -12.54
N ALA A 65 13.58 1.61 -13.37
CA ALA A 65 13.91 2.18 -14.67
C ALA A 65 14.03 3.70 -14.58
N GLN A 66 15.05 4.26 -15.23
CA GLN A 66 15.23 5.70 -15.43
C GLN A 66 15.54 5.93 -16.92
N ASN A 67 14.75 6.75 -17.60
CA ASN A 67 14.86 6.96 -19.05
C ASN A 67 14.89 5.62 -19.83
N ASP A 68 13.99 4.70 -19.49
CA ASP A 68 13.89 3.34 -20.05
C ASP A 68 15.11 2.43 -19.84
N GLN A 69 16.08 2.85 -19.02
CA GLN A 69 17.23 2.05 -18.64
C GLN A 69 17.06 1.51 -17.22
N LEU A 70 17.33 0.22 -17.01
CA LEU A 70 17.34 -0.37 -15.67
C LEU A 70 18.60 0.10 -14.92
N VAL A 71 18.41 0.90 -13.87
CA VAL A 71 19.52 1.56 -13.16
C VAL A 71 19.78 1.01 -11.76
N LYS A 72 18.79 0.34 -11.15
CA LYS A 72 18.90 -0.13 -9.77
C LYS A 72 17.97 -1.29 -9.47
N GLU A 73 18.46 -2.29 -8.75
CA GLU A 73 17.64 -3.31 -8.09
C GLU A 73 17.10 -2.78 -6.76
N LEU A 74 15.80 -2.91 -6.51
CA LEU A 74 15.18 -2.62 -5.22
C LEU A 74 15.25 -3.86 -4.34
N LEU A 75 16.00 -3.74 -3.24
CA LEU A 75 16.09 -4.73 -2.19
C LEU A 75 15.24 -4.26 -1.02
N PHE A 76 14.21 -5.04 -0.66
CA PHE A 76 13.32 -4.80 0.47
C PHE A 76 13.37 -5.95 1.48
#